data_AF-A0A804RJ89-F1
#
_entry.id   AF-A0A804RJ89-F1
#
_cell.length_a   1.000
_cell.length_b   1.000
_cell.length_c   1.000
_cell.angle_alpha   90.00
_cell.angle_beta   90.00
_cell.angle_gamma   90.00
#
_symmetry.space_group_name_H-M   'P 1'
#
loop_
_entity.id
_entity.type
_entity.pdbx_description
1 polymer ?
#
loop_
_entity_poly.entity_id
_entity_poly.type
_entity_poly.pdbx_seq_one_letter_code
_entity_poly.pdbx_strand_id
1 'polypeptide(L)'
;MFYQDLSKLNRNPAQVIYLSAHALESCLQHENCVEIKPFKLEDKNDTQLLDLIPFLEYVAMARPSDIRTVLASYQGHDVVAKFIERSKEHQQRVQEQSKLGRLWRR
;
A
#
# COMPACT_ATOMS: atom_id res chain seq x y z
N MET A 1 6.76 27.27 -3.05
CA MET A 1 6.60 25.85 -2.70
C MET A 1 5.65 25.25 -3.74
N PHE A 2 6.04 24.15 -4.39
CA PHE A 2 5.22 23.50 -5.41
C PHE A 2 4.37 22.42 -4.73
N TYR A 3 3.05 22.51 -4.89
CA TYR A 3 2.11 21.52 -4.38
C TYR A 3 1.46 20.79 -5.55
N GLN A 4 1.35 19.47 -5.40
CA GLN A 4 0.53 18.62 -6.25
C GLN A 4 -0.91 18.69 -5.76
N ASP A 5 -1.79 19.17 -6.63
CA ASP A 5 -3.24 19.18 -6.40
C ASP A 5 -3.87 18.05 -7.22
N LEU A 6 -4.12 16.91 -6.58
CA LEU A 6 -4.70 15.74 -7.23
C LEU A 6 -6.14 15.99 -7.72
N SER A 7 -6.83 17.01 -7.19
CA SER A 7 -8.17 17.40 -7.68
C SER A 7 -8.15 17.85 -9.15
N LYS A 8 -6.98 18.25 -9.66
CA LYS A 8 -6.81 18.67 -11.06
C LYS A 8 -6.62 17.53 -12.04
N LEU A 9 -6.53 16.27 -11.58
CA LEU A 9 -6.34 15.11 -12.45
C LEU A 9 -7.60 14.70 -13.24
N ASN A 10 -8.77 15.27 -12.94
CA ASN A 10 -10.06 14.82 -13.49
C ASN A 10 -10.22 13.29 -13.33
N ARG A 11 -9.99 12.80 -12.11
CA ARG A 11 -10.12 11.40 -11.70
C ARG A 11 -10.86 11.33 -10.38
N ASN A 12 -11.59 10.23 -10.15
CA ASN A 12 -12.22 9.98 -8.87
C ASN A 12 -11.12 9.82 -7.78
N PRO A 13 -11.07 10.68 -6.75
CA PRO A 13 -10.05 10.58 -5.71
C PRO A 13 -10.10 9.25 -4.93
N ALA A 14 -11.25 8.57 -4.91
CA ALA A 14 -11.38 7.24 -4.32
C ALA A 14 -10.59 6.14 -5.09
N GLN A 15 -10.02 6.47 -6.25
CA GLN A 15 -9.30 5.55 -7.14
C GLN A 15 -7.91 6.09 -7.54
N VAL A 16 -7.37 7.04 -6.78
CA VAL A 16 -6.05 7.65 -7.04
C VAL A 16 -5.09 7.34 -5.90
N ILE A 17 -3.86 6.96 -6.24
CA ILE A 17 -2.74 6.89 -5.30
C ILE A 17 -1.64 7.81 -5.82
N TYR A 18 -1.05 8.62 -4.93
CA TYR A 18 0.11 9.45 -5.23
C TYR A 18 1.34 8.91 -4.49
N LEU A 19 2.27 8.33 -5.25
CA LEU A 19 3.54 7.80 -4.76
C LEU A 19 4.64 8.85 -4.92
N SER A 20 5.27 9.29 -3.84
CA SER A 20 6.37 10.26 -3.89
C SER A 20 7.25 10.18 -2.64
N ALA A 21 8.51 10.60 -2.76
CA ALA A 21 9.42 10.67 -1.62
C ALA A 21 9.14 11.84 -0.66
N HIS A 22 8.34 12.80 -1.12
CA HIS A 22 7.93 13.99 -0.36
C HIS A 22 6.41 14.15 -0.38
N ALA A 23 5.69 13.03 -0.38
CA ALA A 23 4.25 13.04 -0.65
C ALA A 23 3.49 13.87 0.39
N LEU A 24 3.88 13.77 1.67
CA LEU A 24 3.24 14.48 2.77
C LEU A 24 3.61 15.97 2.84
N GLU A 25 4.74 16.36 2.26
CA GLU A 25 5.20 17.75 2.23
C GLU A 25 4.67 18.50 0.99
N SER A 26 4.33 17.78 -0.07
CA SER A 26 4.10 18.35 -1.41
C SER A 26 2.73 18.06 -2.03
N CYS A 27 1.80 17.41 -1.33
CA CYS A 27 0.48 17.09 -1.87
C CYS A 27 -0.64 17.80 -1.10
N LEU A 28 -1.72 18.20 -1.76
CA LEU A 28 -2.90 18.76 -1.08
C LEU A 28 -3.87 17.69 -0.54
N GLN A 29 -3.75 16.44 -1.00
CA GLN A 29 -4.61 15.32 -0.63
C GLN A 29 -3.78 14.21 0.01
N HIS A 30 -3.37 14.44 1.27
CA HIS A 30 -2.50 13.52 2.02
C HIS A 30 -3.09 12.12 2.16
N GLU A 31 -4.41 11.99 2.19
CA GLU A 31 -5.12 10.71 2.29
C GLU A 31 -4.97 9.81 1.05
N ASN A 32 -4.50 10.37 -0.07
CA ASN A 32 -4.16 9.64 -1.29
C ASN A 32 -2.65 9.33 -1.40
N CYS A 33 -1.85 9.81 -0.45
CA CYS A 33 -0.40 9.74 -0.53
C CYS A 33 0.14 8.42 0.01
N VAL A 34 1.17 7.91 -0.67
CA VAL A 34 2.06 6.87 -0.15
C VAL A 34 3.47 7.43 -0.25
N GLU A 35 4.04 7.76 0.90
CA GLU A 35 5.41 8.26 0.98
C GLU A 35 6.39 7.08 0.92
N ILE A 36 7.46 7.24 0.13
CA ILE A 36 8.49 6.20 -0.06
C ILE A 36 9.86 6.79 0.25
N LYS A 37 10.86 5.96 0.54
CA LYS A 37 12.22 6.46 0.77
C LYS A 37 12.74 7.20 -0.48
N PRO A 38 13.42 8.37 -0.34
CA PRO A 38 14.15 8.98 -1.44
C PRO A 38 15.22 8.03 -1.97
N PHE A 39 15.27 7.86 -3.30
CA PHE A 39 16.30 7.05 -3.93
C PHE A 39 17.68 7.70 -3.76
N LYS A 40 18.70 6.88 -3.47
CA LYS A 40 20.10 7.28 -3.35
C LYS A 40 20.94 6.47 -4.33
N LEU A 41 21.70 7.15 -5.19
CA LEU A 41 22.46 6.52 -6.28
C LEU A 41 23.47 5.48 -5.78
N GLU A 42 23.97 5.64 -4.56
CA GLU A 42 24.97 4.77 -3.98
C GLU A 42 24.40 3.38 -3.59
N ASP A 43 23.08 3.28 -3.39
CA ASP A 43 22.42 2.03 -2.99
C ASP A 43 22.05 1.19 -4.22
N LYS A 44 23.00 0.37 -4.68
CA LYS A 44 22.77 -0.59 -5.77
C LYS A 44 21.80 -1.72 -5.44
N ASN A 45 21.44 -1.87 -4.16
CA ASN A 45 20.53 -2.91 -3.68
C ASN A 45 19.14 -2.34 -3.36
N ASP A 46 18.83 -1.11 -3.78
CA ASP A 46 17.53 -0.51 -3.55
C ASP A 46 16.44 -1.27 -4.34
N THR A 47 15.56 -1.95 -3.60
CA THR A 47 14.41 -2.69 -4.14
C THR A 47 13.07 -2.01 -3.88
N GLN A 48 13.03 -0.75 -3.40
CA GLN A 48 11.79 -0.13 -2.89
C GLN A 48 10.62 -0.22 -3.88
N LEU A 49 10.89 0.04 -5.16
CA LEU A 49 9.86 -0.01 -6.21
C LEU A 49 9.39 -1.45 -6.50
N LEU A 50 10.30 -2.43 -6.44
CA LEU A 50 9.94 -3.84 -6.57
C LEU A 50 9.11 -4.30 -5.37
N ASP A 51 9.47 -3.87 -4.18
CA ASP A 51 8.80 -4.28 -2.94
C ASP A 51 7.38 -3.68 -2.80
N LEU A 52 7.08 -2.60 -3.53
CA LEU A 52 5.74 -2.01 -3.63
C LEU A 52 4.79 -2.79 -4.54
N ILE A 53 5.30 -3.60 -5.48
CA ILE A 53 4.49 -4.31 -6.48
C ILE A 53 3.37 -5.15 -5.81
N PRO A 54 3.66 -6.01 -4.82
CA PRO A 54 2.62 -6.86 -4.22
C PRO A 54 1.46 -6.07 -3.58
N PHE A 55 1.76 -4.93 -2.96
CA PHE A 55 0.74 -4.05 -2.40
C PHE A 55 -0.15 -3.44 -3.49
N LEU A 56 0.46 -2.91 -4.56
CA LEU A 56 -0.26 -2.30 -5.66
C LEU A 56 -1.10 -3.32 -6.44
N GLU A 57 -0.56 -4.53 -6.67
CA GLU A 57 -1.30 -5.65 -7.25
C GLU A 57 -2.50 -6.04 -6.38
N TYR A 58 -2.30 -6.17 -5.07
CA TYR A 58 -3.38 -6.47 -4.14
C TYR A 58 -4.49 -5.41 -4.21
N VAL A 59 -4.15 -4.13 -4.19
CA VAL A 59 -5.13 -3.04 -4.33
C VAL A 59 -5.89 -3.12 -5.65
N ALA A 60 -5.18 -3.35 -6.76
CA ALA A 60 -5.78 -3.46 -8.09
C ALA A 60 -6.74 -4.66 -8.20
N MET A 61 -6.42 -5.77 -7.55
CA MET A 61 -7.25 -6.98 -7.50
C MET A 61 -8.44 -6.85 -6.54
N ALA A 62 -8.21 -6.34 -5.33
CA ALA A 62 -9.22 -6.21 -4.29
C ALA A 62 -10.27 -5.14 -4.62
N ARG A 63 -9.91 -4.13 -5.43
CA ARG A 63 -10.79 -3.05 -5.90
C ARG A 63 -11.61 -2.44 -4.76
N PRO A 64 -10.97 -1.86 -3.73
CA PRO A 64 -11.69 -1.17 -2.67
C PRO A 64 -12.60 -0.08 -3.27
N SER A 65 -13.77 0.13 -2.67
CA SER A 65 -14.68 1.21 -3.07
C SER A 65 -14.04 2.59 -2.89
N ASP A 66 -13.19 2.73 -1.87
CA ASP A 66 -12.36 3.91 -1.63
C ASP A 66 -10.96 3.50 -1.18
N ILE A 67 -9.95 3.85 -1.99
CA ILE A 67 -8.55 3.56 -1.70
C ILE A 67 -8.06 4.25 -0.43
N ARG A 68 -8.63 5.40 -0.08
CA ARG A 68 -8.20 6.19 1.08
C ARG A 68 -8.45 5.46 2.39
N THR A 69 -9.50 4.63 2.46
CA THR A 69 -9.75 3.75 3.61
C THR A 69 -8.65 2.70 3.78
N VAL A 70 -8.13 2.16 2.67
CA VAL A 70 -7.00 1.23 2.71
C VAL A 70 -5.74 1.97 3.16
N LEU A 71 -5.42 3.11 2.55
CA LEU A 71 -4.23 3.91 2.87
C LEU A 71 -4.23 4.42 4.32
N ALA A 72 -5.38 4.83 4.86
CA ALA A 72 -5.51 5.24 6.25
C ALA A 72 -5.04 4.13 7.23
N SER A 73 -5.24 2.85 6.88
CA SER A 73 -4.77 1.72 7.70
C SER A 73 -3.24 1.54 7.72
N TYR A 74 -2.51 2.24 6.85
CA TYR A 74 -1.05 2.25 6.77
C TYR A 74 -0.44 3.58 7.20
N GLN A 75 -1.25 4.58 7.58
CA GLN A 75 -0.76 5.90 7.93
C GLN A 75 0.28 5.82 9.07
N GLY A 76 1.44 6.47 8.86
CA GLY A 76 2.56 6.47 9.81
C GLY A 76 3.41 5.20 9.79
N HIS A 77 3.15 4.26 8.87
CA HIS A 77 3.93 3.04 8.69
C HIS A 77 4.50 2.94 7.28
N ASP A 78 5.62 2.23 7.14
CA ASP A 78 6.10 1.81 5.82
C ASP A 78 5.09 0.82 5.21
N VAL A 79 4.50 1.21 4.08
CA VAL A 79 3.43 0.44 3.43
C VAL A 79 3.91 -0.96 3.04
N VAL A 80 5.14 -1.08 2.55
CA VAL A 80 5.72 -2.35 2.11
C VAL A 80 5.89 -3.28 3.32
N ALA A 81 6.58 -2.82 4.36
CA ALA A 81 6.86 -3.61 5.55
C ALA A 81 5.56 -4.10 6.20
N LYS A 82 4.58 -3.19 6.34
CA LYS A 82 3.28 -3.54 6.94
C LYS A 82 2.45 -4.45 6.05
N PHE A 83 2.52 -4.30 4.73
CA PHE A 83 1.83 -5.19 3.79
C PHE A 83 2.41 -6.61 3.84
N ILE A 84 3.74 -6.75 3.91
CA ILE A 84 4.41 -8.05 4.05
C ILE A 84 4.01 -8.72 5.37
N GLU A 85 4.05 -7.98 6.48
CA GLU A 85 3.60 -8.45 7.81
C GLU A 85 2.17 -8.98 7.74
N ARG A 86 1.22 -8.15 7.27
CA ARG A 86 -0.21 -8.51 7.16
C ARG A 86 -0.45 -9.69 6.22
N SER A 87 0.30 -9.77 5.11
CA SER A 87 0.17 -10.87 4.15
C SER A 87 0.60 -12.21 4.77
N LYS A 88 1.68 -12.22 5.55
CA LYS A 88 2.12 -13.42 6.28
C LYS A 88 1.09 -13.86 7.33
N GLU A 89 0.59 -12.92 8.13
CA GLU A 89 -0.46 -13.23 9.12
C GLU A 89 -1.72 -13.80 8.46
N HIS A 90 -2.15 -13.20 7.35
CA HIS A 90 -3.31 -13.68 6.61
C HIS A 90 -3.09 -15.11 6.09
N GLN A 91 -1.93 -15.39 5.49
CA GLN A 91 -1.57 -16.74 5.03
C GLN A 91 -1.57 -17.76 6.18
N GLN A 92 -1.03 -17.41 7.35
CA GLN A 92 -1.03 -18.28 8.52
C GLN A 92 -2.46 -18.60 9.00
N ARG A 93 -3.32 -17.58 9.13
CA ARG A 93 -4.74 -17.77 9.53
C ARG A 93 -5.49 -18.66 8.54
N VAL A 94 -5.29 -18.46 7.24
CA VAL A 94 -5.88 -19.31 6.20
C VAL A 94 -5.40 -20.76 6.32
N GLN A 95 -4.11 -20.98 6.59
CA GLN A 95 -3.55 -22.32 6.80
C GLN A 95 -4.14 -23.00 8.04
N GLU A 96 -4.24 -22.30 9.17
CA GLU A 96 -4.82 -22.82 10.41
C GLU A 96 -6.29 -23.22 10.25
N GLN A 97 -7.10 -22.35 9.64
CA GLN A 97 -8.50 -22.66 9.33
C GLN A 97 -8.63 -23.87 8.39
N SER A 98 -7.73 -24.00 7.41
CA SER A 98 -7.71 -25.16 6.51
C SER A 98 -7.33 -26.47 7.22
N LYS A 99 -6.52 -26.43 8.29
CA LYS A 99 -6.15 -27.59 9.10
C LYS A 99 -7.32 -28.00 10.00
N LEU A 100 -7.95 -27.04 10.67
CA LEU A 100 -9.13 -27.27 11.50
C LEU A 100 -10.27 -27.87 10.65
N GLY A 101 -10.61 -27.28 9.51
CA GLY A 101 -11.65 -27.80 8.61
C GLY A 101 -11.35 -29.16 7.97
N ARG A 102 -10.09 -29.63 8.01
CA ARG A 102 -9.70 -31.00 7.64
C ARG A 102 -9.83 -31.97 8.81
N LEU A 103 -9.60 -31.51 10.05
CA LEU A 103 -9.77 -32.30 11.26
C LEU A 103 -11.25 -32.64 11.52
N TRP A 104 -12.16 -31.67 11.35
CA TRP A 104 -13.60 -31.85 11.52
C TRP A 104 -14.28 -32.70 10.42
N ARG A 105 -13.54 -33.06 9.37
CA ARG A 105 -14.04 -33.91 8.26
C ARG A 105 -13.63 -35.38 8.39
N ARG A 106 -12.89 -35.74 9.45
CA ARG A 106 -12.54 -37.12 9.80
C ARG A 106 -13.35 -37.56 11.01
#